data_AF-A0A059DLF6-F1
#
_entry.id   AF-A0A059DLF6-F1
#
_cell.length_a   1.000
_cell.length_b   1.000
_cell.length_c   1.000
_cell.angle_alpha   90.00
_cell.angle_beta   90.00
_cell.angle_gamma   90.00
#
_symmetry.space_group_name_H-M   'P 1'
#
loop_
_entity.id
_entity.type
_entity.pdbx_description
1 polymer ?
#
loop_
_entity_poly.entity_id
_entity_poly.type
_entity_poly.pdbx_seq_one_letter_code
_entity_poly.pdbx_strand_id
1 'polypeptide(L)'
;MTEFTHYTLLADGEVFSPNADFDTECGRYIMAMKVWAKDPDQAADMIVAIGQRLGFKPDGELQVFVTDPDEPADDEPFGYDIQFTSYSQDEEDEAGEEERPRWIH
;
A
#
# COMPACT_ATOMS: atom_id res chain seq x y z
N MET A 1 5.83 -21.18 17.60
CA MET A 1 5.72 -20.62 16.24
C MET A 1 4.42 -19.87 16.24
N THR A 2 4.44 -18.57 15.99
CA THR A 2 3.22 -17.80 15.78
C THR A 2 2.52 -18.37 14.55
N GLU A 3 1.19 -18.47 14.59
CA GLU A 3 0.39 -19.01 13.47
C GLU A 3 0.18 -17.97 12.36
N PHE A 4 0.98 -16.89 12.37
CA PHE A 4 0.85 -15.76 11.48
C PHE A 4 1.91 -15.80 10.39
N THR A 5 1.48 -15.48 9.18
CA THR A 5 2.33 -15.24 8.02
C THR A 5 2.48 -13.73 7.85
N HIS A 6 3.69 -13.29 7.49
CA HIS A 6 3.95 -11.89 7.18
C HIS A 6 3.57 -11.61 5.72
N TYR A 7 2.81 -10.53 5.51
CA TYR A 7 2.38 -10.07 4.21
C TYR A 7 2.72 -8.60 4.00
N THR A 8 3.00 -8.25 2.75
CA THR A 8 2.94 -6.87 2.27
C THR A 8 1.68 -6.72 1.42
N LEU A 9 0.92 -5.66 1.69
CA LEU A 9 -0.33 -5.33 1.03
C LEU A 9 -0.18 -4.04 0.27
N LEU A 10 -0.72 -3.99 -0.95
CA LEU A 10 -0.89 -2.78 -1.74
C LEU A 10 -2.36 -2.67 -2.14
N ALA A 11 -3.03 -1.62 -1.69
CA ALA A 11 -4.42 -1.33 -2.04
C ALA A 11 -4.50 -0.03 -2.83
N ASP A 12 -5.14 -0.12 -3.99
CA ASP A 12 -5.56 1.04 -4.75
C ASP A 12 -6.89 1.60 -4.22
N GLY A 13 -6.98 2.92 -4.09
CA GLY A 13 -8.18 3.55 -3.56
C GLY A 13 -8.17 5.07 -3.55
N GLU A 14 -9.11 5.62 -2.78
CA GLU A 14 -9.31 7.05 -2.63
C GLU A 14 -9.20 7.48 -1.15
N VAL A 15 -8.45 8.55 -0.89
CA VAL A 15 -8.50 9.27 0.37
C VAL A 15 -9.73 10.18 0.36
N PHE A 16 -10.71 9.89 1.21
CA PHE A 16 -11.92 10.70 1.38
C PHE A 16 -11.83 11.70 2.54
N SER A 17 -10.89 11.48 3.47
CA SER A 17 -10.62 12.36 4.60
C SER A 17 -9.11 12.52 4.76
N PRO A 18 -8.57 13.75 4.66
CA PRO A 18 -7.15 14.02 4.86
C PRO A 18 -6.65 13.51 6.21
N ASN A 19 -5.41 13.02 6.24
CA ASN A 19 -4.75 12.54 7.44
C ASN A 19 -3.38 13.19 7.59
N ALA A 20 -3.24 14.04 8.62
CA ALA A 20 -2.02 14.80 8.86
C ALA A 20 -0.83 13.93 9.30
N ASP A 21 -1.06 12.74 9.88
CA ASP A 21 0.01 11.84 10.29
C ASP A 21 0.71 11.19 9.08
N PHE A 22 0.03 11.19 7.93
CA PHE A 22 0.50 10.59 6.67
C PHE A 22 0.57 11.62 5.53
N ASP A 23 0.45 12.92 5.85
CA ASP A 23 0.43 14.03 4.89
C ASP A 23 -0.50 13.80 3.68
N THR A 24 -1.66 13.17 3.88
CA THR A 24 -2.59 12.85 2.77
C THR A 24 -3.58 13.97 2.49
N GLU A 25 -3.88 14.15 1.21
CA GLU A 25 -4.97 15.01 0.71
C GLU A 25 -6.05 14.17 0.02
N CYS A 26 -7.25 14.73 -0.19
CA CYS A 26 -8.30 14.01 -0.91
C CYS A 26 -7.88 13.71 -2.35
N GLY A 27 -7.99 12.46 -2.80
CA GLY A 27 -7.59 12.04 -4.14
C GLY A 27 -7.24 10.56 -4.25
N ARG A 28 -6.63 10.18 -5.38
CA ARG A 28 -6.23 8.80 -5.69
C ARG A 28 -4.88 8.46 -5.08
N TYR A 29 -4.83 7.34 -4.36
CA TYR A 29 -3.65 6.88 -3.65
C TYR A 29 -3.51 5.36 -3.75
N ILE A 30 -2.27 4.91 -3.71
CA ILE A 30 -1.93 3.54 -3.34
C ILE A 30 -1.55 3.56 -1.86
N MET A 31 -2.23 2.74 -1.06
CA MET A 31 -1.87 2.47 0.32
C MET A 31 -1.03 1.19 0.38
N ALA A 32 0.16 1.27 0.95
CA ALA A 32 1.01 0.12 1.26
C ALA A 32 1.02 -0.12 2.76
N MET A 33 1.03 -1.38 3.18
CA MET A 33 1.27 -1.73 4.59
C MET A 33 1.81 -3.15 4.73
N LYS A 34 2.51 -3.41 5.83
CA LYS A 34 2.93 -4.75 6.24
C LYS A 34 2.01 -5.28 7.33
N VAL A 35 1.69 -6.57 7.30
CA VAL A 35 0.83 -7.20 8.30
C VAL A 35 1.31 -8.57 8.70
N TRP A 36 1.05 -8.93 9.95
CA TRP A 36 1.01 -10.31 10.40
C TRP A 36 -0.43 -10.79 10.43
N ALA A 37 -0.76 -11.79 9.61
CA ALA A 37 -2.12 -12.33 9.48
C ALA A 37 -2.09 -13.86 9.34
N LYS A 38 -3.19 -14.53 9.70
CA LYS A 38 -3.33 -15.98 9.61
C LYS A 38 -3.39 -16.47 8.18
N ASP A 39 -4.01 -15.68 7.32
CA ASP A 39 -4.25 -15.96 5.91
C ASP A 39 -4.40 -14.65 5.12
N PRO A 40 -4.37 -14.71 3.77
CA PRO A 40 -4.52 -13.54 2.92
C PRO A 40 -5.87 -12.82 3.06
N ASP A 41 -6.94 -13.54 3.40
CA ASP A 41 -8.27 -12.95 3.58
C ASP A 41 -8.29 -12.05 4.81
N GLN A 42 -7.72 -12.51 5.92
CA GLN A 42 -7.52 -11.67 7.12
C GLN A 42 -6.63 -10.47 6.80
N ALA A 43 -5.57 -10.64 6.01
CA ALA A 43 -4.71 -9.53 5.60
C ALA A 43 -5.51 -8.47 4.80
N ALA A 44 -6.38 -8.91 3.88
CA ALA A 44 -7.26 -8.02 3.12
C ALA A 44 -8.26 -7.27 4.02
N ASP A 45 -8.87 -7.94 4.99
CA ASP A 45 -9.76 -7.31 5.95
C ASP A 45 -9.03 -6.24 6.79
N MET A 46 -7.76 -6.49 7.13
CA MET A 46 -6.95 -5.55 7.91
C MET A 46 -6.68 -4.24 7.15
N ILE A 47 -6.26 -4.28 5.89
CA ILE A 47 -6.01 -3.05 5.11
C ILE A 47 -7.29 -2.25 4.87
N VAL A 48 -8.44 -2.91 4.70
CA VAL A 48 -9.74 -2.22 4.61
C VAL A 48 -10.08 -1.54 5.93
N ALA A 49 -9.98 -2.25 7.06
CA ALA A 49 -10.32 -1.72 8.37
C ALA A 49 -9.38 -0.59 8.82
N ILE A 50 -8.08 -0.72 8.56
CA ILE A 50 -7.06 0.29 8.88
C ILE A 50 -7.21 1.48 7.94
N GLY A 51 -7.31 1.24 6.63
CA GLY A 51 -7.53 2.29 5.63
C GLY A 51 -8.72 3.18 5.98
N GLN A 52 -9.88 2.58 6.31
CA GLN A 52 -11.07 3.34 6.70
C GLN A 52 -10.84 4.26 7.91
N ARG A 53 -10.08 3.80 8.91
CA ARG A 53 -9.73 4.62 10.09
C ARG A 53 -8.79 5.76 9.73
N LEU A 54 -7.97 5.58 8.70
CA LEU A 54 -7.02 6.57 8.21
C LEU A 54 -7.62 7.52 7.16
N GLY A 55 -8.92 7.42 6.86
CA GLY A 55 -9.57 8.26 5.85
C GLY A 55 -9.37 7.79 4.40
N PHE A 56 -8.93 6.53 4.23
CA PHE A 56 -8.74 5.89 2.93
C PHE A 56 -9.79 4.81 2.69
N LYS A 57 -10.26 4.71 1.45
CA LYS A 57 -11.21 3.70 1.02
C LYS A 57 -10.61 2.93 -0.16
N PRO A 58 -10.23 1.65 0.04
CA PRO A 58 -9.91 0.76 -1.07
C PRO A 58 -11.13 0.60 -1.96
N ASP A 59 -10.98 0.87 -3.25
CA ASP A 59 -12.04 0.69 -4.26
C ASP A 59 -11.54 0.11 -5.58
N GLY A 60 -10.23 -0.13 -5.70
CA GLY A 60 -9.60 -0.78 -6.84
C GLY A 60 -8.99 -2.13 -6.50
N GLU A 61 -7.83 -2.39 -7.08
CA GLU A 61 -7.10 -3.66 -6.90
C GLU A 61 -6.44 -3.74 -5.52
N LEU A 62 -6.50 -4.94 -4.94
CA LEU A 62 -5.72 -5.31 -3.77
C LEU A 62 -4.72 -6.40 -4.16
N GLN A 63 -3.43 -6.13 -3.94
CA GLN A 63 -2.36 -7.09 -4.13
C GLN A 63 -1.81 -7.54 -2.77
N VAL A 64 -1.63 -8.85 -2.62
CA VAL A 64 -1.14 -9.48 -1.39
C VAL A 64 0.13 -10.27 -1.71
N PHE A 65 1.22 -9.94 -1.03
CA PHE A 65 2.51 -10.59 -1.19
C PHE A 65 2.93 -11.25 0.11
N VAL A 66 3.45 -12.47 0.03
CA VAL A 66 4.19 -13.08 1.15
C VAL A 66 5.62 -12.56 1.11
N THR A 67 6.04 -11.86 2.16
CA THR A 67 7.35 -11.19 2.22
C THR A 67 8.06 -11.49 3.53
N ASP A 68 9.38 -11.37 3.54
CA ASP A 68 10.14 -11.46 4.79
C ASP A 68 9.79 -10.30 5.73
N PRO A 69 9.61 -10.55 7.03
CA PRO A 69 9.28 -9.52 8.00
C PRO A 69 10.48 -8.68 8.40
N ASP A 70 10.26 -7.39 8.57
CA ASP A 70 11.20 -6.49 9.27
C ASP A 70 10.99 -6.48 10.78
N GLU A 71 9.74 -6.68 11.24
CA GLU A 71 9.38 -6.74 12.66
C GLU A 71 8.85 -8.15 13.02
N PRO A 72 9.21 -8.71 14.19
CA PRO A 72 8.77 -10.04 14.59
C PRO A 72 7.24 -10.08 14.78
N ALA A 73 6.66 -11.26 14.58
CA ALA A 73 5.26 -11.51 14.90
C ALA A 73 5.01 -11.36 16.40
N ASP A 74 3.87 -10.77 16.75
CA ASP A 74 3.37 -10.66 18.12
C ASP A 74 2.33 -11.77 18.39
N ASP A 75 1.67 -11.73 19.56
CA ASP A 75 0.62 -12.68 19.93
C ASP A 75 -0.71 -12.41 19.18
N GLU A 76 -0.88 -11.21 18.61
CA GLU A 76 -2.07 -10.76 17.87
C GLU A 76 -1.72 -10.28 16.44
N PRO A 77 -2.65 -10.37 15.47
CA PRO A 77 -2.43 -9.83 14.13
C PRO A 77 -2.34 -8.30 14.19
N PHE A 78 -1.30 -7.73 13.58
CA PHE A 78 -1.06 -6.29 13.56
C PHE A 78 -0.52 -5.82 12.21
N GLY A 79 -0.74 -4.55 11.92
CA GLY A 79 -0.24 -3.88 10.72
C GLY A 79 0.72 -2.75 11.06
N TYR A 80 1.75 -2.58 10.24
CA TYR A 80 2.81 -1.59 10.43
C TYR A 80 3.36 -1.11 9.07
N ASP A 81 4.31 -0.16 9.11
CA ASP A 81 4.95 0.42 7.92
C ASP A 81 3.94 0.90 6.86
N ILE A 82 2.96 1.69 7.33
CA ILE A 82 1.90 2.22 6.49
C ILE A 82 2.44 3.39 5.67
N GLN A 83 2.23 3.35 4.36
CA GLN A 83 2.68 4.38 3.42
C GLN A 83 1.55 4.71 2.44
N PHE A 84 1.50 5.98 2.03
CA PHE A 84 0.55 6.49 1.04
C PHE A 84 1.33 7.10 -0.12
N THR A 85 0.99 6.69 -1.34
CA THR A 85 1.57 7.23 -2.58
C THR A 85 0.46 7.82 -3.43
N SER A 86 0.42 9.14 -3.56
CA SER A 86 -0.51 9.82 -4.48
C SER A 86 -0.10 9.54 -5.92
N TYR A 87 -1.06 9.45 -6.82
CA TYR A 87 -0.80 9.43 -8.26
C TYR A 87 -1.89 10.18 -9.01
N SER A 88 -1.50 10.80 -10.11
CA SER A 88 -2.41 11.46 -11.05
C SER A 88 -2.81 10.47 -12.13
N GLN A 89 -4.04 10.58 -12.64
CA GLN A 89 -4.51 9.73 -13.73
C GLN A 89 -3.71 9.94 -15.04
N ASP A 90 -2.94 11.02 -15.13
CA ASP A 90 -2.04 11.35 -16.24
C ASP A 90 -0.65 10.69 -16.14
N GLU A 91 -0.31 9.98 -15.06
CA GLU A 91 1.02 9.38 -14.86
C GLU A 91 1.21 7.99 -15.53
N GLU A 92 0.19 7.48 -16.23
CA GLU A 92 0.29 6.20 -16.96
C GLU A 92 1.14 6.29 -18.26
N ASP A 93 1.61 7.49 -18.66
CA ASP A 93 2.33 7.71 -19.94
C ASP A 93 3.85 8.01 -19.83
N GLU A 94 4.44 8.15 -18.63
CA GLU A 94 5.89 8.48 -18.49
C GLU A 94 6.78 7.33 -18.00
N ALA A 95 6.47 6.10 -18.41
CA ALA A 95 7.42 4.99 -18.33
C ALA A 95 8.48 5.10 -19.44
N GLY A 96 9.47 5.96 -19.24
CA GLY A 96 10.82 5.81 -19.80
C GLY A 96 11.18 6.66 -21.02
N GLU A 97 11.47 7.95 -20.82
CA GLU A 97 12.41 8.65 -21.71
C GLU A 97 13.85 8.20 -21.40
N GLU A 98 14.24 7.01 -21.86
CA GLU A 98 15.66 6.67 -21.96
C GLU A 98 16.32 7.60 -22.99
N GLU A 99 17.16 8.50 -22.50
CA GLU A 99 17.98 9.44 -23.26
C GLU A 99 18.70 8.75 -24.42
N ARG A 100 18.15 8.85 -25.65
CA ARG A 100 18.84 8.35 -26.85
C ARG A 100 20.02 9.28 -27.14
N PRO A 101 21.29 8.83 -27.08
CA PRO A 101 22.41 9.71 -27.33
C PRO A 101 22.38 10.20 -28.78
N ARG A 102 22.40 11.52 -28.93
CA ARG A 102 22.42 12.22 -30.21
C ARG A 102 23.76 12.02 -30.89
N TRP A 103 23.86 11.06 -31.82
CA TRP A 103 25.02 10.99 -32.70
C TRP A 103 24.98 12.17 -33.68
N ILE A 104 25.95 13.07 -33.54
CA ILE A 104 26.20 14.20 -34.42
C ILE A 104 26.67 13.65 -35.78
N HIS A 105 26.03 14.12 -36.87
CA HIS A 105 26.43 13.85 -38.25
C HIS A 105 27.61 14.72 -38.66
#